data_AF-A0A173RUD2-F1
#
_entry.id   AF-A0A173RUD2-F1
#
_cell.length_a   1.000
_cell.length_b   1.000
_cell.length_c   1.000
_cell.angle_alpha   90.00
_cell.angle_beta   90.00
_cell.angle_gamma   90.00
#
_symmetry.space_group_name_H-M   'P 1'
#
loop_
_entity.id
_entity.type
_entity.pdbx_description
1 polymer ?
#
loop_
_entity_poly.entity_id
_entity_poly.type
_entity_poly.pdbx_seq_one_letter_code
_entity_poly.pdbx_strand_id
1 'polypeptide(L)'
;MKKIDRDGLLLCELQATAFENSIDKMDSSSEIFIRRFMKSNIAKRMDDESILESNLQANDILQLVDEEYGVSHYGTVKYTHNEMYWIGYIYRYFAITYEFTSARVYKIIKPKELRELFLPYHTLDPSQAIERILEAKGLLLDEEAELQRQYEIFRKIRMGSK
;
A
#
# COMPACT_ATOMS: atom_id res chain seq x y z
N MET A 1 7.31 -2.10 15.10
CA MET A 1 6.14 -2.45 14.27
C MET A 1 4.93 -2.62 15.18
N LYS A 2 3.80 -1.95 14.91
CA LYS A 2 2.54 -2.14 15.64
C LYS A 2 2.02 -3.57 15.38
N LYS A 3 1.58 -4.25 16.43
CA LYS A 3 0.92 -5.55 16.28
C LYS A 3 -0.45 -5.35 15.64
N ILE A 4 -0.71 -6.06 14.54
CA ILE A 4 -2.01 -6.02 13.88
C ILE A 4 -3.07 -6.74 14.73
N ASP A 5 -4.25 -6.16 14.81
CA ASP A 5 -5.42 -6.73 15.47
C ASP A 5 -6.41 -7.30 14.44
N ARG A 6 -7.58 -7.73 14.91
CA ARG A 6 -8.61 -8.35 14.06
C ARG A 6 -9.16 -7.37 13.03
N ASP A 7 -9.36 -6.12 13.42
CA ASP A 7 -9.93 -5.09 12.55
C ASP A 7 -8.92 -4.72 11.46
N GLY A 8 -7.63 -4.61 11.80
CA GLY A 8 -6.56 -4.46 10.83
C GLY A 8 -6.48 -5.61 9.82
N LEU A 9 -6.65 -6.86 10.27
CA LEU A 9 -6.71 -8.02 9.37
C LEU A 9 -7.93 -7.96 8.44
N LEU A 10 -9.10 -7.54 8.95
CA LEU A 10 -10.30 -7.35 8.14
C LEU A 10 -10.09 -6.30 7.05
N LEU A 11 -9.41 -5.19 7.37
CA LEU A 11 -9.05 -4.17 6.38
C LEU A 11 -8.09 -4.71 5.33
N CYS A 12 -7.14 -5.57 5.70
CA CYS A 12 -6.23 -6.22 4.75
C CYS A 12 -7.00 -7.07 3.75
N GLU A 13 -7.90 -7.93 4.24
CA GLU A 13 -8.78 -8.76 3.40
C GLU A 13 -9.67 -7.91 2.48
N LEU A 14 -10.26 -6.84 3.01
CA LEU A 14 -11.15 -5.96 2.25
C LEU A 14 -10.40 -5.28 1.08
N GLN A 15 -9.20 -4.75 1.32
CA GLN A 15 -8.38 -4.15 0.27
C GLN A 15 -7.88 -5.20 -0.73
N ALA A 16 -7.41 -6.35 -0.25
CA ALA A 16 -6.94 -7.45 -1.09
C ALA A 16 -8.03 -7.91 -2.06
N THR A 17 -9.24 -8.13 -1.53
CA THR A 17 -10.42 -8.52 -2.31
C THR A 17 -10.82 -7.44 -3.32
N ALA A 18 -10.78 -6.16 -2.94
CA ALA A 18 -11.02 -5.06 -3.88
C ALA A 18 -9.99 -5.04 -5.00
N PHE A 19 -8.71 -5.25 -4.69
CA PHE A 19 -7.64 -5.30 -5.68
C PHE A 19 -7.80 -6.48 -6.63
N GLU A 20 -8.11 -7.67 -6.12
CA GLU A 20 -8.40 -8.85 -6.93
C GLU A 20 -9.58 -8.61 -7.88
N ASN A 21 -10.71 -8.14 -7.36
CA ASN A 21 -11.91 -7.86 -8.14
C ASN A 21 -11.69 -6.79 -9.22
N SER A 22 -10.71 -5.90 -9.04
CA SER A 22 -10.38 -4.87 -10.03
C SER A 22 -9.87 -5.41 -11.36
N ILE A 23 -9.41 -6.67 -11.38
CA ILE A 23 -8.98 -7.33 -12.62
C ILE A 23 -10.15 -7.48 -13.59
N ASP A 24 -11.30 -7.95 -13.09
CA ASP A 24 -12.48 -8.22 -13.92
C ASP A 24 -13.39 -6.99 -14.08
N LYS A 25 -13.42 -6.12 -13.07
CA LYS A 25 -14.46 -5.08 -12.95
C LYS A 25 -14.04 -3.69 -13.38
N MET A 26 -12.74 -3.46 -13.55
CA MET A 26 -12.21 -2.15 -13.94
C MET A 26 -11.60 -2.23 -15.33
N ASP A 27 -11.78 -1.20 -16.16
CA ASP A 27 -11.15 -1.17 -17.49
C ASP A 27 -9.67 -0.79 -17.43
N SER A 28 -9.25 -0.06 -16.39
CA SER A 28 -7.88 0.45 -16.28
C SER A 28 -6.84 -0.64 -15.98
N SER A 29 -5.60 -0.46 -16.43
CA SER A 29 -4.47 -1.30 -16.00
C SER A 29 -4.34 -1.40 -14.47
N SER A 30 -3.73 -2.49 -13.99
CA SER A 30 -3.52 -2.73 -12.56
C SER A 30 -2.74 -1.59 -11.90
N GLU A 31 -1.65 -1.09 -12.52
CA GLU A 31 -0.87 0.00 -11.95
C GLU A 31 -1.66 1.31 -11.81
N ILE A 32 -2.56 1.62 -12.76
CA ILE A 32 -3.39 2.82 -12.70
C ILE A 32 -4.44 2.69 -11.60
N PHE A 33 -5.12 1.56 -11.54
CA PHE A 33 -6.07 1.27 -10.47
C PHE A 33 -5.41 1.40 -9.10
N ILE A 34 -4.27 0.71 -8.89
CA ILE A 34 -3.52 0.76 -7.63
C ILE A 34 -3.14 2.20 -7.29
N ARG A 35 -2.60 2.97 -8.25
CA ARG A 35 -2.21 4.37 -8.03
C ARG A 35 -3.40 5.25 -7.61
N ARG A 36 -4.56 5.07 -8.24
CA ARG A 36 -5.80 5.82 -7.93
C ARG A 36 -6.31 5.44 -6.56
N PHE A 37 -6.48 4.15 -6.31
CA PHE A 37 -6.89 3.62 -5.02
C PHE A 37 -5.99 4.15 -3.90
N MET A 38 -4.66 3.98 -4.00
CA MET A 38 -3.73 4.36 -2.91
C MET A 38 -3.67 5.87 -2.62
N LYS A 39 -4.30 6.70 -3.45
CA LYS A 39 -4.45 8.16 -3.28
C LYS A 39 -5.88 8.63 -3.02
N SER A 40 -6.84 7.71 -3.10
CA SER A 40 -8.27 7.97 -2.98
C SER A 40 -8.69 8.38 -1.57
N ASN A 41 -9.89 8.93 -1.45
CA ASN A 41 -10.55 9.16 -0.17
C ASN A 41 -10.91 7.84 0.53
N ILE A 42 -11.23 6.77 -0.21
CA ILE A 42 -11.50 5.48 0.42
C ILE A 42 -10.25 4.91 1.10
N ALA A 43 -9.06 5.06 0.49
CA ALA A 43 -7.81 4.67 1.14
C ALA A 43 -7.53 5.49 2.41
N LYS A 44 -7.87 6.79 2.45
CA LYS A 44 -7.77 7.60 3.68
C LYS A 44 -8.70 7.08 4.78
N ARG A 45 -9.94 6.73 4.42
CA ARG A 45 -10.91 6.12 5.35
C ARG A 45 -10.50 4.74 5.87
N MET A 46 -9.67 4.02 5.10
CA MET A 46 -9.03 2.80 5.57
C MET A 46 -7.81 3.07 6.45
N ASP A 47 -7.10 4.20 6.23
CA ASP A 47 -5.95 4.60 7.04
C ASP A 47 -6.39 5.07 8.45
N ASP A 48 -7.54 5.72 8.58
CA ASP A 48 -8.12 6.19 9.85
C ASP A 48 -9.21 5.27 10.43
N GLU A 49 -9.37 4.08 9.85
CA GLU A 49 -10.32 3.02 10.27
C GLU A 49 -11.81 3.40 10.18
N SER A 50 -12.17 4.62 9.77
CA SER A 50 -13.57 5.08 9.64
C SER A 50 -14.41 4.29 8.64
N ILE A 51 -13.78 3.52 7.75
CA ILE A 51 -14.48 2.60 6.86
C ILE A 51 -15.21 1.49 7.63
N LEU A 52 -14.74 1.09 8.81
CA LEU A 52 -15.32 0.01 9.63
C LEU A 52 -16.69 0.39 10.21
N GLU A 53 -16.99 1.69 10.29
CA GLU A 53 -18.30 2.21 10.69
C GLU A 53 -19.34 2.11 9.56
N SER A 54 -18.93 1.64 8.36
CA SER A 54 -19.78 1.50 7.19
C SER A 54 -19.89 0.05 6.72
N ASN A 55 -20.95 -0.29 6.01
CA ASN A 55 -21.17 -1.63 5.44
C ASN A 55 -20.59 -1.75 4.01
N LEU A 56 -19.47 -1.07 3.72
CA LEU A 56 -18.87 -1.07 2.39
C LEU A 56 -18.18 -2.40 2.10
N GLN A 57 -18.49 -2.97 0.94
CA GLN A 57 -17.86 -4.18 0.42
C GLN A 57 -16.82 -3.84 -0.64
N ALA A 58 -16.03 -4.85 -1.03
CA ALA A 58 -14.96 -4.70 -2.02
C ALA A 58 -15.43 -4.09 -3.36
N ASN A 59 -16.67 -4.36 -3.79
CA ASN A 59 -17.20 -3.79 -5.03
C ASN A 59 -17.63 -2.33 -4.89
N ASP A 60 -18.16 -1.94 -3.73
CA ASP A 60 -18.53 -0.55 -3.46
C ASP A 60 -17.28 0.33 -3.46
N ILE A 61 -16.16 -0.20 -2.94
CA ILE A 61 -14.84 0.43 -3.00
C ILE A 61 -14.41 0.72 -4.45
N LEU A 62 -14.61 -0.22 -5.37
CA LEU A 62 -14.26 -0.04 -6.78
C LEU A 62 -15.06 1.11 -7.40
N GLN A 63 -16.37 1.14 -7.15
CA GLN A 63 -17.25 2.19 -7.63
C GLN A 63 -16.82 3.57 -7.08
N LEU A 64 -16.52 3.67 -5.79
CA LEU A 64 -16.06 4.92 -5.18
C LEU A 64 -14.75 5.44 -5.80
N VAL A 65 -13.83 4.55 -6.18
CA VAL A 65 -12.59 4.94 -6.86
C VAL A 65 -12.88 5.47 -8.27
N ASP A 66 -13.79 4.84 -9.00
CA ASP A 66 -14.20 5.32 -10.33
C ASP A 66 -15.00 6.63 -10.26
N GLU A 67 -15.84 6.82 -9.24
CA GLU A 67 -16.54 8.09 -9.01
C GLU A 67 -15.54 9.24 -8.72
N GLU A 68 -14.46 8.96 -7.98
CA GLU A 68 -13.45 9.97 -7.65
C GLU A 68 -12.54 10.34 -8.83
N TYR A 69 -12.15 9.37 -9.67
CA TYR A 69 -11.13 9.57 -10.71
C TYR A 69 -11.64 9.45 -12.16
N GLY A 70 -12.89 9.06 -12.36
CA GLY A 70 -13.50 8.71 -13.64
C GLY A 70 -12.95 7.42 -14.24
N VAL A 71 -13.72 6.81 -15.15
CA VAL A 71 -13.28 5.61 -15.89
C VAL A 71 -12.04 5.94 -16.72
N SER A 72 -11.06 5.03 -16.74
CA SER A 72 -9.86 5.17 -17.57
C SER A 72 -9.62 3.93 -18.40
N HIS A 73 -9.47 4.12 -19.70
CA HIS A 73 -9.04 3.08 -20.65
C HIS A 73 -7.52 3.12 -20.92
N TYR A 74 -6.75 3.86 -20.12
CA TYR A 74 -5.31 4.00 -20.32
C TYR A 74 -4.56 2.79 -19.76
N GLY A 75 -3.62 2.25 -20.53
CA GLY A 75 -2.84 1.06 -20.16
C GLY A 75 -3.67 -0.23 -20.14
N THR A 76 -3.16 -1.29 -20.77
CA THR A 76 -3.88 -2.57 -20.93
C THR A 76 -3.33 -3.70 -20.06
N VAL A 77 -2.21 -3.47 -19.36
CA VAL A 77 -1.56 -4.54 -18.58
C VAL A 77 -2.35 -4.78 -17.28
N LYS A 78 -2.88 -5.99 -17.18
CA LYS A 78 -3.51 -6.54 -15.98
C LYS A 78 -2.56 -7.54 -15.32
N TYR A 79 -2.41 -7.42 -14.01
CA TYR A 79 -1.77 -8.45 -13.19
C TYR A 79 -2.75 -9.61 -12.98
N THR A 80 -2.27 -10.74 -12.49
CA THR A 80 -3.11 -11.87 -12.11
C THR A 80 -3.91 -11.56 -10.84
N HIS A 81 -4.99 -12.31 -10.61
CA HIS A 81 -5.79 -12.24 -9.38
C HIS A 81 -4.93 -12.37 -8.12
N ASN A 82 -4.08 -13.39 -8.08
CA ASN A 82 -3.21 -13.66 -6.92
C ASN A 82 -2.19 -12.52 -6.69
N GLU A 83 -1.59 -12.00 -7.76
CA GLU A 83 -0.67 -10.85 -7.64
C GLU A 83 -1.41 -9.62 -7.08
N MET A 84 -2.62 -9.33 -7.57
CA MET A 84 -3.41 -8.20 -7.10
C MET A 84 -3.87 -8.34 -5.66
N TYR A 85 -4.40 -9.52 -5.31
CA TYR A 85 -4.81 -9.83 -3.95
C TYR A 85 -3.64 -9.62 -2.98
N TRP A 86 -2.49 -10.22 -3.29
CA TRP A 86 -1.30 -10.12 -2.45
C TRP A 86 -0.77 -8.68 -2.35
N ILE A 87 -0.71 -7.93 -3.46
CA ILE A 87 -0.32 -6.51 -3.44
C ILE A 87 -1.26 -5.70 -2.53
N GLY A 88 -2.58 -5.90 -2.67
CA GLY A 88 -3.58 -5.22 -1.86
C GLY A 88 -3.41 -5.52 -0.38
N TYR A 89 -3.20 -6.80 -0.05
CA TYR A 89 -2.97 -7.26 1.31
C TYR A 89 -1.69 -6.64 1.91
N ILE A 90 -0.55 -6.76 1.23
CA ILE A 90 0.75 -6.24 1.71
C ILE A 90 0.70 -4.73 1.91
N TYR A 91 0.09 -3.98 0.99
CA TYR A 91 -0.02 -2.53 1.15
C TYR A 91 -0.83 -2.12 2.38
N ARG A 92 -1.94 -2.79 2.67
CA ARG A 92 -2.75 -2.46 3.84
C ARG A 92 -2.06 -2.90 5.13
N TYR A 93 -1.48 -4.09 5.15
CA TYR A 93 -0.72 -4.59 6.29
C TYR A 93 0.44 -3.65 6.61
N PHE A 94 1.17 -3.19 5.58
CA PHE A 94 2.27 -2.24 5.73
C PHE A 94 1.79 -0.89 6.27
N ALA A 95 0.69 -0.35 5.73
CA ALA A 95 0.11 0.90 6.23
C ALA A 95 -0.23 0.82 7.73
N ILE A 96 -0.89 -0.26 8.16
CA ILE A 96 -1.32 -0.44 9.55
C ILE A 96 -0.13 -0.66 10.49
N THR A 97 0.76 -1.59 10.16
CA THR A 97 1.83 -2.03 11.07
C THR A 97 2.96 -1.02 11.25
N TYR A 98 3.13 -0.11 10.29
CA TYR A 98 4.09 1.00 10.36
C TYR A 98 3.41 2.37 10.56
N GLU A 99 2.09 2.40 10.72
CA GLU A 99 1.29 3.62 10.91
C GLU A 99 1.56 4.66 9.81
N PHE A 100 1.66 4.18 8.58
CA PHE A 100 1.88 5.00 7.39
C PHE A 100 0.57 5.15 6.62
N THR A 101 0.38 6.32 6.02
CA THR A 101 -0.71 6.49 5.06
C THR A 101 -0.51 5.62 3.83
N SER A 102 -1.60 5.20 3.21
CA SER A 102 -1.59 4.47 1.93
C SER A 102 -0.72 5.19 0.89
N ALA A 103 -0.84 6.52 0.80
CA ALA A 103 -0.06 7.33 -0.13
C ALA A 103 1.45 7.28 0.18
N ARG A 104 1.86 7.17 1.45
CA ARG A 104 3.26 6.99 1.85
C ARG A 104 3.76 5.61 1.51
N VAL A 105 3.00 4.55 1.78
CA VAL A 105 3.34 3.16 1.40
C VAL A 105 3.56 3.04 -0.11
N TYR A 106 2.64 3.59 -0.92
CA TYR A 106 2.78 3.65 -2.38
C TYR A 106 4.04 4.40 -2.84
N LYS A 107 4.54 5.36 -2.07
CA LYS A 107 5.81 6.05 -2.38
C LYS A 107 7.03 5.19 -2.05
N ILE A 108 6.97 4.37 -1.00
CA ILE A 108 8.08 3.52 -0.56
C ILE A 108 8.33 2.39 -1.57
N ILE A 109 7.30 1.63 -1.93
CA ILE A 109 7.41 0.54 -2.91
C ILE A 109 6.33 0.66 -3.97
N LYS A 110 6.74 0.70 -5.25
CA LYS A 110 5.82 0.83 -6.40
C LYS A 110 5.17 -0.50 -6.73
N PRO A 111 3.95 -0.51 -7.31
CA PRO A 111 3.24 -1.76 -7.60
C PRO A 111 4.01 -2.70 -8.53
N LYS A 112 4.74 -2.15 -9.50
CA LYS A 112 5.61 -2.94 -10.38
C LYS A 112 6.74 -3.63 -9.61
N GLU A 113 7.43 -2.89 -8.75
CA GLU A 113 8.51 -3.41 -7.90
C GLU A 113 7.96 -4.45 -6.91
N LEU A 114 6.81 -4.17 -6.28
CA LEU A 114 6.18 -5.11 -5.35
C LEU A 114 5.77 -6.39 -6.09
N ARG A 115 5.20 -6.29 -7.30
CA ARG A 115 4.85 -7.45 -8.13
C ARG A 115 6.04 -8.34 -8.43
N GLU A 116 7.22 -7.78 -8.73
CA GLU A 116 8.43 -8.55 -8.99
C GLU A 116 8.85 -9.43 -7.79
N LEU A 117 8.41 -9.06 -6.59
CA LEU A 117 8.63 -9.81 -5.35
C LEU A 117 7.54 -10.84 -5.03
N PHE A 118 6.50 -10.96 -5.87
CA PHE A 118 5.39 -11.89 -5.62
C PHE A 118 5.90 -13.33 -5.45
N LEU A 119 6.61 -13.88 -6.44
CA LEU A 119 7.09 -15.27 -6.39
C LEU A 119 7.94 -15.58 -5.14
N PRO A 120 8.97 -14.79 -4.79
CA PRO A 120 9.77 -15.10 -3.62
C PRO A 120 9.06 -14.83 -2.28
N TYR A 121 8.10 -13.89 -2.21
CA TYR A 121 7.58 -13.41 -0.92
C TYR A 121 6.12 -13.77 -0.61
N HIS A 122 5.31 -14.23 -1.58
CA HIS A 122 3.88 -14.47 -1.36
C HIS A 122 3.54 -15.59 -0.36
N THR A 123 4.50 -16.44 -0.03
CA THR A 123 4.36 -17.48 0.99
C THR A 123 4.95 -17.10 2.34
N LEU A 124 5.59 -15.93 2.44
CA LEU A 124 6.13 -15.42 3.70
C LEU A 124 5.01 -14.82 4.55
N ASP A 125 5.26 -14.73 5.86
CA ASP A 125 4.44 -13.86 6.69
C ASP A 125 4.52 -12.41 6.17
N PRO A 126 3.40 -11.66 6.12
CA PRO A 126 3.38 -10.29 5.62
C PRO A 126 4.42 -9.38 6.29
N SER A 127 4.64 -9.52 7.60
CA SER A 127 5.65 -8.72 8.32
C SER A 127 7.05 -9.00 7.79
N GLN A 128 7.38 -10.28 7.58
CA GLN A 128 8.67 -10.72 7.06
C GLN A 128 8.93 -10.25 5.62
N ALA A 129 7.89 -10.20 4.78
CA ALA A 129 7.98 -9.65 3.44
C ALA A 129 8.26 -8.13 3.47
N ILE A 130 7.55 -7.40 4.33
CA ILE A 130 7.71 -5.94 4.48
C ILE A 130 9.08 -5.60 5.07
N GLU A 131 9.55 -6.34 6.06
CA GLU A 131 10.89 -6.16 6.63
C GLU A 131 11.96 -6.30 5.54
N ARG A 132 11.94 -7.38 4.75
CA ARG A 132 12.90 -7.55 3.64
C ARG A 132 12.83 -6.42 2.60
N ILE A 133 11.63 -5.93 2.31
CA ILE A 133 11.42 -4.77 1.42
C ILE A 133 12.09 -3.51 2.00
N LEU A 134 11.89 -3.25 3.29
CA LEU A 134 12.44 -2.08 3.95
C LEU A 134 13.97 -2.16 4.10
N GLU A 135 14.50 -3.34 4.40
CA GLU A 135 15.94 -3.61 4.48
C GLU A 135 16.61 -3.36 3.13
N ALA A 136 16.07 -3.92 2.04
CA ALA A 136 16.57 -3.69 0.69
C ALA A 136 16.53 -2.21 0.27
N LYS A 137 15.62 -1.42 0.86
CA LYS A 137 15.50 0.02 0.65
C LYS A 137 16.35 0.87 1.59
N GLY A 138 17.06 0.27 2.54
CA GLY A 138 17.80 1.00 3.58
C GLY A 138 16.90 1.82 4.50
N LEU A 139 15.63 1.40 4.66
CA LEU A 139 14.61 2.05 5.50
C LEU A 139 14.36 1.30 6.82
N LEU A 140 14.84 0.06 6.93
CA LEU A 140 15.09 -0.56 8.22
C LEU A 140 16.42 -0.02 8.73
N LEU A 141 16.34 0.93 9.63
CA LEU A 141 17.48 1.51 10.32
C LEU A 141 17.39 1.00 11.75
N ASP A 142 18.50 0.45 12.26
CA ASP A 142 18.64 0.34 13.70
C ASP A 142 18.55 1.74 14.35
N GLU A 143 18.35 1.81 15.65
CA GLU A 143 18.21 3.09 16.36
C GLU A 143 19.39 4.05 16.08
N GLU A 144 20.62 3.54 15.93
CA GLU A 144 21.80 4.35 15.62
C GLU A 144 21.76 4.89 14.19
N ALA A 145 21.36 4.07 13.23
CA ALA A 145 21.29 4.44 11.82
C ALA A 145 20.17 5.47 11.55
N GLU A 146 19.06 5.41 12.28
CA GLU A 146 18.00 6.43 12.23
C GLU A 146 18.44 7.72 12.92
N LEU A 147 19.17 7.63 14.05
CA LEU A 147 19.77 8.80 14.70
C LEU A 147 20.76 9.52 13.76
N GLN A 148 21.60 8.75 13.08
CA GLN A 148 22.59 9.25 12.13
C GLN A 148 21.92 9.93 10.93
N ARG A 149 20.86 9.32 10.40
CA ARG A 149 20.06 9.90 9.31
C ARG A 149 19.38 11.21 9.72
N GLN A 150 18.77 11.26 10.91
CA GLN A 150 18.17 12.49 11.46
C GLN A 150 19.23 13.59 11.65
N TYR A 151 20.41 13.23 12.16
CA TYR A 151 21.54 14.15 12.27
C TYR A 151 21.97 14.71 10.90
N GLU A 152 22.09 13.87 9.87
CA GLU A 152 22.46 14.31 8.52
C GLU A 152 21.43 15.25 7.89
N ILE A 153 20.12 14.95 8.06
CA ILE A 153 19.03 15.81 7.60
C ILE A 153 19.13 17.17 8.32
N PHE A 154 19.27 17.17 9.64
CA PHE A 154 19.40 18.39 10.43
C PHE A 154 20.62 19.21 10.02
N ARG A 155 21.78 18.54 9.80
CA ARG A 155 23.01 19.17 9.33
C ARG A 155 22.83 19.81 7.95
N LYS A 156 22.17 19.13 7.01
CA LYS A 156 21.89 19.68 5.67
C LYS A 156 20.97 20.89 5.72
N ILE A 157 19.93 20.87 6.56
CA ILE A 157 19.04 22.03 6.76
C ILE A 157 19.84 23.21 7.32
N ARG A 158 20.67 22.98 8.34
CA ARG A 158 21.42 24.04 9.03
C ARG A 158 22.58 24.60 8.21
N MET A 159 23.22 23.79 7.36
CA MET A 159 24.35 24.21 6.52
C MET A 159 23.95 24.62 5.10
N GLY A 160 22.77 24.24 4.63
CA GLY A 160 22.22 24.61 3.32
C GLY A 160 21.43 25.93 3.30
N SER A 161 21.21 26.58 4.45
CA SER A 161 20.61 27.91 4.56
C SER A 161 21.61 29.07 4.39
N LYS A 162 22.55 28.95 3.44
CA LYS A 162 23.44 30.06 3.04
C LYS A 162 23.23 30.43 1.59
#